data_AF-A0A0F1AP04-F1
#
_entry.id   AF-A0A0F1AP04-F1
#
_cell.length_a   1.000
_cell.length_b   1.000
_cell.length_c   1.000
_cell.angle_alpha   90.00
_cell.angle_beta   90.00
_cell.angle_gamma   90.00
#
_symmetry.space_group_name_H-M   'P 1'
#
loop_
_entity.id
_entity.type
_entity.pdbx_description
1 polymer ?
#
loop_
_entity_poly.entity_id
_entity_poly.type
_entity_poly.pdbx_seq_one_letter_code
_entity_poly.pdbx_strand_id
1 'polypeptide(L)' 'MFAVGDYVQPRQGGPKLKVLDVKGDSIVAVQASNEEGEKFTLKAAEVVLYSEEGDFGVC' A
#
# COMPACT_ATOMS: atom_id res chain seq x y z
N MET A 1 -7.89 8.83 0.28
CA MET A 1 -8.06 8.15 -1.02
C MET A 1 -6.70 7.60 -1.42
N PHE A 2 -6.64 6.37 -1.90
CA PHE A 2 -5.40 5.76 -2.39
C PHE A 2 -5.18 6.16 -3.85
N ALA A 3 -3.93 6.30 -4.27
CA ALA A 3 -3.54 6.52 -5.66
C ALA A 3 -2.61 5.41 -6.16
N VAL A 4 -2.51 5.27 -7.48
CA VAL A 4 -1.53 4.39 -8.10
C VAL A 4 -0.14 4.90 -7.80
N GLY A 5 0.75 4.02 -7.32
CA GLY A 5 2.09 4.35 -6.85
C GLY A 5 2.21 4.54 -5.35
N ASP A 6 1.10 4.66 -4.61
CA ASP A 6 1.14 4.72 -3.14
C ASP A 6 1.62 3.40 -2.56
N TYR A 7 2.29 3.49 -1.42
CA TYR A 7 2.54 2.32 -0.59
C TYR A 7 1.43 2.18 0.45
N VAL A 8 0.98 0.95 0.65
CA VAL A 8 -0.07 0.60 1.60
C VAL A 8 0.35 -0.61 2.41
N GLN A 9 -0.17 -0.71 3.62
CA GLN A 9 0.07 -1.84 4.50
C GLN A 9 -1.26 -2.38 5.03
N PRO A 10 -1.45 -3.71 5.08
CA PRO A 10 -2.60 -4.30 5.73
C PRO A 10 -2.68 -3.91 7.21
N ARG A 11 -3.88 -3.58 7.71
CA ARG A 11 -4.10 -3.27 9.13
C ARG A 11 -3.78 -4.45 10.07
N GLN A 12 -3.92 -5.68 9.59
CA GLN A 12 -3.55 -6.88 10.35
C GLN A 12 -2.04 -7.05 10.53
N GLY A 13 -1.22 -6.19 9.92
CA GLY A 13 0.22 -6.38 9.83
C GLY A 13 0.57 -7.30 8.66
N GLY A 14 1.64 -6.98 7.96
CA GLY A 14 2.02 -7.68 6.73
C GLY A 14 3.09 -6.93 5.95
N PRO A 15 3.53 -7.47 4.81
CA PRO A 15 4.51 -6.82 3.96
C PRO A 15 3.97 -5.50 3.40
N LYS A 16 4.87 -4.55 3.12
CA LYS A 16 4.56 -3.32 2.38
C LYS A 16 4.09 -3.69 0.97
N LEU A 17 2.97 -3.11 0.55
CA LEU A 17 2.41 -3.30 -0.78
C LEU A 17 2.43 -1.97 -1.54
N LYS A 18 2.62 -2.00 -2.85
CA LYS A 18 2.57 -0.84 -3.76
C LYS A 18 1.31 -0.92 -4.60
N VAL A 19 0.50 0.12 -4.54
CA VAL A 19 -0.76 0.23 -5.27
C VAL A 19 -0.47 0.36 -6.77
N LEU A 20 -1.01 -0.56 -7.56
CA LEU A 20 -0.96 -0.54 -9.02
C LEU A 20 -2.26 -0.01 -9.64
N ASP A 21 -3.40 -0.25 -8.98
CA ASP A 21 -4.70 0.16 -9.50
C ASP A 21 -5.68 0.37 -8.34
N VAL A 22 -6.62 1.31 -8.50
CA VAL A 22 -7.61 1.65 -7.47
C VAL A 22 -9.00 1.50 -8.08
N LYS A 23 -9.76 0.52 -7.57
CA LYS A 23 -11.13 0.21 -7.98
C LYS A 23 -12.13 0.63 -6.89
N GLY A 24 -12.20 1.93 -6.64
CA GLY A 24 -13.14 2.53 -5.67
C GLY A 24 -12.92 2.03 -4.24
N ASP A 25 -13.65 0.98 -3.85
CA ASP A 25 -13.57 0.34 -2.54
C ASP A 25 -12.46 -0.72 -2.42
N SER A 26 -11.93 -1.19 -3.55
CA SER A 26 -10.84 -2.18 -3.61
C SER A 26 -9.63 -1.58 -4.29
N ILE A 27 -8.44 -2.01 -3.89
CA ILE A 27 -7.18 -1.64 -4.51
C ILE A 27 -6.44 -2.90 -4.96
N VAL A 28 -5.73 -2.79 -6.07
CA VAL A 28 -4.79 -3.81 -6.54
C VAL A 28 -3.41 -3.31 -6.16
N ALA A 29 -2.69 -4.10 -5.37
CA ALA A 29 -1.35 -3.78 -4.94
C ALA A 29 -0.43 -5.00 -5.07
N VAL A 30 0.86 -4.78 -5.25
CA VAL A 30 1.89 -5.84 -5.30
C VAL A 30 2.84 -5.70 -4.11
N GLN A 31 3.54 -6.75 -3.73
CA GLN A 31 4.59 -6.59 -2.71
C GLN A 31 5.64 -5.59 -3.17
N ALA A 32 5.98 -4.62 -2.32
CA ALA A 32 7.03 -3.65 -2.62
C ALA A 32 8.39 -4.32 -2.82
N SER A 33 8.63 -5.46 -2.16
CA SER A 33 9.83 -6.29 -2.35
C SER A 33 9.80 -7.13 -3.63
N ASN A 34 8.65 -7.26 -4.30
CA ASN A 34 8.47 -8.11 -5.47
C ASN A 34 7.39 -7.54 -6.41
N GLU A 35 7.73 -6.46 -7.12
CA GLU A 35 6.78 -5.70 -7.96
C GLU A 35 6.24 -6.48 -9.17
N GLU A 36 7.00 -7.48 -9.66
CA GLU A 36 6.56 -8.42 -10.72
C GLU A 36 5.84 -9.66 -10.16
N GLY A 37 5.64 -9.71 -8.84
CA GLY A 37 5.02 -10.81 -8.15
C GLY A 37 3.49 -10.86 -8.26
N GLU A 38 2.89 -11.56 -7.29
CA GLU A 38 1.45 -11.70 -7.23
C GLU A 38 0.76 -10.36 -6.89
N LYS A 39 -0.32 -10.07 -7.62
CA LYS A 39 -1.16 -8.89 -7.39
C LYS A 39 -2.20 -9.22 -6.34
N PHE A 40 -2.12 -8.55 -5.21
CA PHE A 40 -3.09 -8.64 -4.13
C PHE A 40 -4.23 -7.66 -4.38
N THR A 41 -5.45 -8.18 -4.40
CA THR A 41 -6.65 -7.34 -4.41
C THR A 41 -7.17 -7.25 -2.98
N LEU A 42 -7.05 -6.08 -2.37
CA LEU A 42 -7.43 -5.82 -0.98
C LEU A 42 -8.44 -4.69 -0.91
N LYS A 43 -9.30 -4.69 0.10
CA LYS A 43 -10.21 -3.56 0.32
C LYS A 43 -9.45 -2.36 0.85
N ALA A 44 -9.79 -1.19 0.35
CA ALA A 44 -9.29 0.10 0.84
C ALA A 44 -9.55 0.28 2.35
N ALA A 45 -10.60 -0.32 2.89
CA ALA A 45 -10.91 -0.28 4.33
C ALA A 45 -9.96 -1.12 5.20
N GLU A 46 -9.35 -2.17 4.65
CA GLU A 46 -8.50 -3.13 5.37
C GLU A 46 -7.01 -2.81 5.26
N VAL A 47 -6.67 -1.88 4.37
CA VAL A 47 -5.32 -1.34 4.22
C VAL A 47 -5.23 0.08 4.75
N VAL A 48 -4.03 0.51 5.09
CA VAL A 48 -3.71 1.89 5.44
C VAL A 48 -2.56 2.38 4.56
N LEU A 49 -2.50 3.68 4.32
CA LEU A 49 -1.41 4.30 3.58
C LEU A 49 -0.13 4.14 4.40
N TYR A 50 0.89 3.58 3.76
CA TYR A 50 2.21 3.46 4.35
C TYR A 50 2.92 4.79 4.13
N SER A 51 3.05 5.57 5.19
CA SER A 51 3.79 6.82 5.21
C SER A 51 5.13 6.60 5.89
N GLU A 52 6.23 6.99 5.24
CA GLU A 52 7.56 7.10 5.86
C GLU A 52 7.70 8.44 6.61
N GLU A 53 6.65 8.89 7.29
CA GLU A 53 6.62 10.12 8.12
C GLU A 53 7.44 9.95 9.42
N GLY A 54 8.61 9.33 9.31
CA GLY A 54 9.63 9.18 10.34
C GLY A 54 10.96 9.86 9.98
N ASP A 55 11.09 10.56 8.85
CA ASP A 55 12.31 11.31 8.47
C ASP A 55 12.08 12.84 8.44
N PHE A 56 11.14 13.34 9.23
CA PHE A 56 11.05 14.77 9.60
C PHE A 56 11.49 14.97 11.04
N GLY A 57 12.73 14.56 11.32
CA GLY A 57 13.41 14.73 12.60
C GLY A 57 14.76 15.43 12.47
N VAL A 58 14.91 16.34 11.50
CA VAL A 58 16.04 17.28 11.48
C VAL A 58 15.64 18.50 12.33
N CYS A 59 16.10 18.49 13.58
CA CYS A 59 16.21 19.70 14.39
C CYS A 59 17.68 19.95 14.69
#